data_AF-A0A7J9NNQ5-F1
#
_entry.id   AF-A0A7J9NNQ5-F1
#
_cell.length_a   1.000
_cell.length_b   1.000
_cell.length_c   1.000
_cell.angle_alpha   90.00
_cell.angle_beta   90.00
_cell.angle_gamma   90.00
#
_symmetry.space_group_name_H-M   'P 1'
#
loop_
_entity.id
_entity.type
_entity.pdbx_description
1 polymer ?
#
loop_
_entity_poly.entity_id
_entity_poly.type
_entity_poly.pdbx_seq_one_letter_code
_entity_poly.pdbx_strand_id
1 'polypeptide(L)'
;MMSSILLNPQLIIYSAALGETALAVRIISALACGVIAGLLIKFLFKDRKFFNFSGFSEPTSRDNNPNVLLRLLKNIWRNIKATGPYFLIGILLSALFQHYVSPDAFANLFGSQRGFGVLMAATIGVPLYVCGGGTIPLLMAWLDSGMSMGAAAAFMITGPATKITNLGAVKIVLGAKHFTAYVAFTIISAIIAGVVVNLLV
;
A
#
# COMPACT_ATOMS: atom_id res chain seq x y z
N MET A 1 7.95 1.02 10.35
CA MET A 1 6.95 0.17 9.65
C MET A 1 6.57 0.72 8.28
N MET A 2 6.20 2.00 8.17
CA MET A 2 5.80 2.60 6.89
C MET A 2 6.91 2.63 5.81
N SER A 3 8.14 3.06 6.16
CA SER A 3 9.25 3.13 5.19
C SER A 3 9.67 1.75 4.65
N SER A 4 9.59 0.70 5.49
CA SER A 4 9.95 -0.67 5.08
C SER A 4 9.08 -1.19 3.94
N ILE A 5 7.83 -0.74 3.86
CA ILE A 5 6.90 -1.19 2.82
C ILE A 5 7.06 -0.36 1.54
N LEU A 6 7.44 0.90 1.69
CA LEU A 6 7.70 1.82 0.58
C LEU A 6 9.08 1.60 -0.07
N LEU A 7 10.08 1.17 0.71
CA LEU A 7 11.46 0.89 0.27
C LEU A 7 11.69 -0.58 -0.10
N ASN A 8 10.64 -1.32 -0.44
CA ASN A 8 10.80 -2.69 -0.92
C ASN A 8 11.64 -2.69 -2.22
N PRO A 9 12.72 -3.49 -2.32
CA PRO A 9 13.58 -3.54 -3.52
C PRO A 9 12.80 -3.74 -4.82
N GLN A 10 11.77 -4.60 -4.81
CA GLN A 10 10.92 -4.83 -5.97
C GLN A 10 10.19 -3.56 -6.42
N LEU A 11 9.71 -2.77 -5.46
CA LEU A 11 9.00 -1.51 -5.73
C LEU A 11 9.92 -0.41 -6.21
N ILE A 12 11.18 -0.40 -5.77
CA ILE A 12 12.19 0.52 -6.26
C ILE A 12 12.50 0.20 -7.73
N ILE A 13 12.72 -1.08 -8.05
CA ILE A 13 12.98 -1.53 -9.42
C ILE A 13 11.81 -1.17 -10.35
N TYR A 14 10.57 -1.42 -9.93
CA TYR A 14 9.42 -1.06 -10.74
C TYR A 14 9.18 0.44 -10.83
N SER A 15 9.51 1.22 -9.81
CA SER A 15 9.46 2.69 -9.91
C SER A 15 10.52 3.26 -10.84
N ALA A 16 11.67 2.60 -10.97
CA ALA A 16 12.64 2.95 -12.01
C ALA A 16 12.04 2.81 -13.41
N ALA A 17 11.15 1.82 -13.61
CA ALA A 17 10.47 1.61 -14.89
C ALA A 17 9.43 2.71 -15.22
N LEU A 18 8.90 3.43 -14.22
CA LEU A 18 8.04 4.61 -14.44
C LEU A 18 8.84 5.87 -14.81
N GLY A 19 10.17 5.83 -14.69
CA GLY A 19 11.06 6.96 -14.91
C GLY A 19 11.75 7.45 -13.63
N GLU A 20 12.81 8.23 -13.83
CA GLU A 20 13.68 8.69 -12.75
C GLU A 20 12.95 9.60 -11.74
N THR A 21 11.98 10.39 -12.21
CA THR A 21 11.16 11.27 -11.36
C THR A 21 10.32 10.46 -10.38
N ALA A 22 9.64 9.41 -10.83
CA ALA A 22 8.83 8.55 -9.98
C ALA A 22 9.67 7.80 -8.93
N LEU A 23 10.86 7.34 -9.31
CA LEU A 23 11.81 6.71 -8.40
C LEU A 23 12.31 7.69 -7.33
N ALA A 24 12.76 8.88 -7.72
CA ALA A 24 13.23 9.90 -6.79
C ALA A 24 12.13 10.30 -5.81
N VAL A 25 10.92 10.56 -6.32
CA VAL A 25 9.74 10.87 -5.51
C VAL A 25 9.47 9.77 -4.49
N ARG A 26 9.53 8.49 -4.89
CA ARG A 26 9.30 7.37 -3.97
C ARG A 26 10.34 7.31 -2.86
N ILE A 27 11.63 7.41 -3.19
CA ILE A 27 12.71 7.32 -2.20
C ILE A 27 12.64 8.49 -1.22
N ILE A 28 12.52 9.71 -1.73
CA ILE A 28 12.50 10.93 -0.91
C ILE A 28 11.26 10.94 -0.03
N SER A 29 10.06 10.69 -0.59
CA SER A 29 8.82 10.67 0.19
C SER A 29 8.81 9.56 1.23
N ALA A 30 9.30 8.35 0.92
CA ALA A 30 9.36 7.24 1.87
C ALA A 30 10.30 7.54 3.05
N LEU A 31 11.45 8.15 2.77
CA LEU A 31 12.43 8.53 3.79
C LEU A 31 11.88 9.67 4.65
N ALA A 32 11.34 10.72 4.04
CA ALA A 32 10.73 11.85 4.73
C ALA A 32 9.56 11.41 5.62
N CYS A 33 8.63 10.60 5.10
CA CYS A 33 7.51 10.06 5.88
C CYS A 33 8.00 9.21 7.06
N GLY A 34 9.05 8.41 6.87
CA GLY A 34 9.65 7.60 7.91
C GLY A 34 10.26 8.45 9.05
N VAL A 35 11.03 9.48 8.69
CA VAL A 35 11.66 10.40 9.66
C VAL A 35 10.59 11.19 10.41
N ILE A 36 9.61 11.76 9.69
CA ILE A 36 8.52 12.55 10.29
C ILE A 36 7.70 11.67 11.25
N ALA A 37 7.34 10.45 10.85
CA ALA A 37 6.61 9.52 11.72
C ALA A 37 7.42 9.18 12.99
N GLY A 38 8.72 8.92 12.84
CA GLY A 38 9.60 8.61 13.98
C GLY A 38 9.73 9.79 14.95
N LEU A 39 9.91 11.01 14.44
CA LEU A 39 9.99 12.22 15.25
C LEU A 39 8.67 12.52 15.95
N LEU A 40 7.54 12.39 15.26
CA LEU A 40 6.21 12.55 15.85
C LEU A 40 5.99 11.58 17.01
N ILE A 41 6.28 10.28 16.82
CA ILE A 41 6.13 9.29 17.89
C ILE A 41 7.03 9.65 19.08
N LYS A 42 8.29 10.02 18.83
CA LYS A 42 9.24 10.41 19.88
C LYS A 42 8.76 11.64 20.67
N PHE A 43 8.16 12.62 20.00
CA PHE A 43 7.72 13.86 20.62
C PHE A 43 6.39 13.70 21.37
N LEU A 44 5.41 13.01 20.77
CA LEU A 44 4.06 12.82 21.34
C LEU A 44 3.98 11.71 22.38
N PHE A 45 4.83 10.68 22.29
CA PHE A 45 4.76 9.47 23.12
C PHE A 45 6.04 9.18 23.90
N LYS A 46 6.80 10.22 24.27
CA LYS A 46 8.09 10.14 24.97
C LYS A 46 8.07 9.19 26.19
N ASP A 47 6.98 9.21 26.96
CA ASP A 47 6.82 8.45 28.21
C ASP A 47 5.76 7.33 28.13
N ARG A 48 5.19 7.05 26.94
CA ARG A 48 4.10 6.08 26.76
C ARG A 48 4.48 5.01 25.74
N LYS A 49 4.14 3.75 26.03
CA LYS A 49 4.34 2.64 25.09
C LYS A 49 3.38 2.78 23.89
N PHE A 50 3.92 3.17 22.74
CA PHE A 50 3.14 3.28 21.49
C PHE A 50 2.90 1.93 20.81
N PHE A 51 3.84 0.99 20.95
CA PHE A 51 3.75 -0.36 20.38
C PHE A 51 3.51 -1.39 21.49
N ASN A 52 2.56 -2.30 21.26
CA ASN A 52 2.26 -3.43 22.13
C ASN A 52 2.35 -4.74 21.34
N PHE A 53 3.33 -5.57 21.66
CA PHE A 53 3.56 -6.85 21.00
C PHE A 53 2.91 -8.04 21.71
N SER A 54 2.14 -7.81 22.79
CA SER A 54 1.53 -8.89 23.58
C SER A 54 0.45 -9.70 22.84
N GLY A 55 0.02 -9.24 21.66
CA GLY A 55 -1.00 -9.91 20.84
C GLY A 55 -0.47 -10.96 19.86
N PHE A 56 0.84 -11.17 19.77
CA PHE A 56 1.42 -12.21 18.92
C PHE A 56 1.61 -13.50 19.71
N SER A 57 0.71 -14.46 19.54
CA SER A 57 0.93 -15.86 19.90
C SER A 57 1.50 -16.61 18.70
N GLU A 58 2.52 -17.44 18.92
CA GLU A 58 3.03 -18.31 17.86
C GLU A 58 1.93 -19.30 17.44
N PRO A 59 1.61 -19.41 16.14
CA PRO A 59 0.70 -20.42 15.66
C PRO A 59 1.26 -21.80 15.98
N THR A 60 0.61 -22.55 16.88
CA THR A 60 0.99 -23.94 17.15
C THR A 60 0.78 -24.77 15.88
N SER A 61 1.85 -25.36 15.35
CA SER A 61 1.76 -26.24 14.17
C SER A 61 0.89 -27.46 14.50
N ARG A 62 -0.28 -27.54 13.86
CA ARG A 62 -1.24 -28.66 14.05
C ARG A 62 -0.92 -29.89 13.18
N ASP A 63 0.13 -29.84 12.36
CA ASP A 63 0.56 -30.97 11.53
C ASP A 63 1.81 -31.66 12.12
N ASN A 64 1.56 -32.81 12.72
CA ASN A 64 2.54 -33.73 13.34
C ASN A 64 2.89 -34.92 12.43
N ASN A 65 2.64 -34.84 11.13
CA ASN A 65 3.01 -35.90 10.19
C ASN A 65 4.55 -36.10 10.14
N PRO A 66 5.05 -37.33 10.29
CA PRO A 66 6.49 -37.61 10.32
C PRO A 66 7.17 -37.38 8.95
N ASN A 67 6.42 -37.55 7.86
CA ASN A 67 6.92 -37.33 6.51
C ASN A 67 6.82 -35.86 6.09
N VAL A 68 7.96 -35.19 5.98
CA VAL A 68 8.08 -33.76 5.63
C VAL A 68 7.45 -33.46 4.26
N LEU A 69 7.65 -34.33 3.26
CA LEU A 69 7.13 -34.14 1.90
C LEU A 69 5.58 -34.21 1.87
N LEU A 70 5.00 -35.18 2.56
CA LEU A 70 3.54 -35.31 2.67
C LEU A 70 2.93 -34.10 3.41
N ARG A 71 3.61 -33.62 4.45
CA ARG A 71 3.20 -32.42 5.19
C ARG A 71 3.20 -31.18 4.30
N LEU A 72 4.24 -31.00 3.47
CA LEU A 72 4.32 -29.91 2.51
C LEU A 72 3.18 -29.97 1.48
N LEU A 73 2.98 -31.13 0.83
CA LEU A 73 1.91 -31.30 -0.17
C LEU A 73 0.52 -31.06 0.43
N LYS A 74 0.27 -31.57 1.64
CA LYS A 74 -0.99 -31.36 2.36
C LYS A 74 -1.21 -29.89 2.73
N ASN A 75 -0.13 -29.16 3.08
CA ASN A 75 -0.20 -27.73 3.36
C ASN A 75 -0.43 -26.90 2.11
N ILE A 76 0.23 -27.22 1.00
CA ILE A 76 0.02 -26.57 -0.30
C ILE A 76 -1.44 -26.77 -0.73
N TRP A 77 -1.93 -28.01 -0.71
CA TRP A 77 -3.31 -28.32 -1.09
C TRP A 77 -4.34 -27.56 -0.24
N ARG A 78 -4.11 -27.47 1.07
CA ARG A 78 -4.97 -26.71 1.99
C ARG A 78 -4.96 -25.21 1.67
N ASN A 79 -3.81 -24.64 1.37
CA ASN A 79 -3.69 -23.23 0.97
C ASN A 79 -4.36 -22.97 -0.38
N ILE A 80 -4.21 -23.86 -1.37
CA ILE A 80 -4.87 -23.74 -2.67
C ILE A 80 -6.38 -23.82 -2.49
N LYS A 81 -6.89 -24.79 -1.73
CA LYS A 81 -8.33 -24.91 -1.47
C LYS A 81 -8.90 -23.71 -0.73
N ALA A 82 -8.13 -23.13 0.20
CA ALA A 82 -8.54 -21.97 0.96
C ALA A 82 -8.47 -20.67 0.14
N THR A 83 -7.41 -20.47 -0.64
CA THR A 83 -7.12 -19.20 -1.32
C THR A 83 -7.65 -19.15 -2.76
N GLY A 84 -7.74 -20.32 -3.42
CA GLY A 84 -8.16 -20.46 -4.81
C GLY A 84 -9.49 -19.80 -5.14
N PRO A 85 -10.57 -20.05 -4.36
CA PRO A 85 -11.86 -19.39 -4.61
C PRO A 85 -11.78 -17.86 -4.56
N TYR A 86 -11.09 -17.30 -3.55
CA TYR A 86 -10.89 -15.85 -3.44
C TYR A 86 -10.06 -15.28 -4.60
N PHE A 87 -9.04 -16.03 -5.04
CA PHE A 87 -8.22 -15.64 -6.18
C PHE A 87 -9.02 -15.61 -7.49
N LEU A 88 -9.85 -16.62 -7.73
CA LEU A 88 -10.74 -16.67 -8.90
C LEU A 88 -11.77 -15.54 -8.88
N ILE A 89 -12.39 -15.28 -7.73
CA ILE A 89 -13.32 -14.14 -7.55
C ILE A 89 -12.59 -12.82 -7.82
N GLY A 90 -11.36 -12.65 -7.32
CA GLY A 90 -10.54 -11.47 -7.56
C GLY A 90 -10.19 -11.27 -9.03
N ILE A 91 -9.82 -12.34 -9.75
CA ILE A 91 -9.57 -12.28 -11.20
C ILE A 91 -10.84 -11.88 -11.94
N LEU A 92 -11.97 -12.50 -11.62
CA LEU A 92 -13.26 -12.19 -12.26
C LEU A 92 -13.65 -10.73 -12.05
N LEU A 93 -13.59 -10.24 -10.80
CA LEU A 93 -13.86 -8.84 -10.47
C LEU A 93 -12.90 -7.89 -11.18
N SER A 94 -11.61 -8.21 -11.25
CA SER A 94 -10.62 -7.39 -11.93
C SER A 94 -10.85 -7.34 -13.45
N ALA A 95 -11.23 -8.46 -14.06
CA ALA A 95 -11.57 -8.53 -15.48
C ALA A 95 -12.84 -7.75 -15.80
N LEU A 96 -13.89 -7.89 -14.97
CA LEU A 96 -15.11 -7.09 -15.09
C LEU A 96 -14.81 -5.61 -14.91
N PHE A 97 -14.02 -5.24 -13.90
CA PHE A 97 -13.64 -3.84 -13.68
C PHE A 97 -12.92 -3.25 -14.89
N GLN A 98 -11.91 -3.95 -15.43
CA GLN A 98 -11.18 -3.50 -16.62
C GLN A 98 -12.06 -3.43 -17.88
N HIS A 99 -13.11 -4.26 -17.96
CA HIS A 99 -14.05 -4.24 -19.08
C HIS A 99 -15.08 -3.10 -18.98
N TYR A 100 -15.62 -2.85 -17.79
CA TYR A 100 -16.68 -1.85 -17.58
C TYR A 100 -16.16 -0.44 -17.27
N VAL A 101 -14.94 -0.33 -16.74
CA VAL A 101 -14.34 0.96 -16.35
C VAL A 101 -13.26 1.32 -17.35
N SER A 102 -13.54 2.32 -18.19
CA SER A 102 -12.54 2.83 -19.13
C SER A 102 -11.40 3.54 -18.37
N PRO A 103 -10.14 3.35 -18.79
CA PRO A 103 -9.00 4.08 -18.23
C PRO A 103 -9.22 5.60 -18.26
N ASP A 104 -9.85 6.12 -19.31
CA ASP A 104 -10.11 7.55 -19.48
C ASP A 104 -11.11 8.11 -18.48
N ALA A 105 -12.14 7.33 -18.09
CA ALA A 105 -13.08 7.76 -17.05
C ALA A 105 -12.40 7.87 -15.69
N PHE A 106 -11.47 6.95 -15.40
CA PHE A 106 -10.68 6.97 -14.17
C PHE A 106 -9.63 8.09 -14.18
N ALA A 107 -8.94 8.29 -15.30
CA ALA A 107 -7.94 9.33 -15.47
C ALA A 107 -8.55 10.74 -15.38
N ASN A 108 -9.74 10.97 -15.94
CA ASN A 108 -10.46 12.24 -15.80
C ASN A 108 -10.84 12.55 -14.33
N LEU A 109 -11.10 11.52 -13.52
CA LEU A 109 -11.29 11.66 -12.08
C LEU A 109 -10.02 12.28 -11.46
N PHE A 110 -8.83 11.76 -11.78
CA PHE A 110 -7.57 12.22 -11.19
C PHE A 110 -6.89 13.40 -11.91
N GLY A 111 -7.32 13.74 -13.14
CA GLY A 111 -6.66 14.71 -14.02
C GLY A 111 -7.28 16.12 -14.06
N SER A 112 -8.59 16.26 -13.80
CA SER A 112 -9.29 17.54 -14.04
C SER A 112 -8.90 18.69 -13.09
N GLN A 113 -8.42 18.39 -11.87
CA GLN A 113 -7.90 19.40 -10.95
C GLN A 113 -6.68 18.87 -10.19
N ARG A 114 -5.53 19.52 -10.43
CA ARG A 114 -4.21 19.21 -9.83
C ARG A 114 -4.27 18.93 -8.32
N GLY A 115 -5.06 19.68 -7.54
CA GLY A 115 -5.22 19.46 -6.10
C GLY A 115 -6.24 18.36 -5.73
N PHE A 116 -7.39 18.33 -6.40
CA PHE A 116 -8.46 17.36 -6.11
C PHE A 116 -8.06 15.93 -6.50
N GLY A 117 -7.31 15.78 -7.59
CA GLY A 117 -6.76 14.49 -8.03
C GLY A 117 -5.81 13.87 -7.00
N VAL A 118 -5.00 14.68 -6.32
CA VAL A 118 -4.13 14.21 -5.22
C VAL A 118 -4.95 13.73 -4.02
N LEU A 119 -5.98 14.49 -3.63
CA LEU A 119 -6.85 14.11 -2.52
C LEU A 119 -7.61 12.82 -2.80
N MET A 120 -8.15 12.67 -4.01
CA MET A 120 -8.81 11.44 -4.44
C MET A 120 -7.84 10.27 -4.54
N ALA A 121 -6.63 10.46 -5.08
CA ALA A 121 -5.65 9.39 -5.15
C ALA A 121 -5.22 8.90 -3.75
N ALA A 122 -5.01 9.84 -2.82
CA ALA A 122 -4.69 9.50 -1.43
C ALA A 122 -5.83 8.73 -0.75
N THR A 123 -7.09 9.15 -0.94
CA THR A 123 -8.24 8.54 -0.27
C THR A 123 -8.68 7.23 -0.91
N ILE A 124 -8.80 7.16 -2.23
CA ILE A 124 -9.22 5.98 -2.99
C ILE A 124 -8.12 4.90 -2.97
N GLY A 125 -6.85 5.29 -2.87
CA GLY A 125 -5.74 4.32 -2.71
C GLY A 125 -5.86 3.46 -1.45
N VAL A 126 -6.54 3.94 -0.41
CA VAL A 126 -6.78 3.17 0.82
C VAL A 126 -7.69 1.95 0.59
N PRO A 127 -8.93 2.08 0.07
CA PRO A 127 -9.80 0.95 -0.24
C PRO A 127 -9.42 0.18 -1.51
N LEU A 128 -8.84 0.81 -2.54
CA LEU A 128 -8.46 0.09 -3.78
C LEU A 128 -7.40 -0.97 -3.53
N TYR A 129 -6.52 -0.77 -2.54
CA TYR A 129 -5.50 -1.73 -2.12
C TYR A 129 -4.84 -2.45 -3.30
N VAL A 130 -4.06 -1.71 -4.10
CA VAL A 130 -3.29 -2.35 -5.17
C VAL A 130 -1.98 -2.86 -4.58
N CYS A 131 -1.69 -4.15 -4.78
CA CYS A 131 -0.39 -4.69 -4.38
C CYS A 131 0.70 -3.96 -5.16
N GLY A 132 1.80 -3.58 -4.50
CA GLY A 132 2.74 -2.63 -5.09
C GLY A 132 3.32 -3.04 -6.44
N GLY A 133 3.34 -4.35 -6.76
CA GLY A 133 3.68 -4.86 -8.09
C GLY A 133 2.65 -4.52 -9.18
N GLY A 134 1.35 -4.64 -8.88
CA GLY A 134 0.27 -4.27 -9.81
C GLY A 134 -0.02 -2.77 -9.87
N THR A 135 0.45 -1.99 -8.88
CA THR A 135 0.25 -0.53 -8.82
C THR A 135 0.97 0.18 -9.97
N ILE A 136 2.13 -0.34 -10.37
CA ILE A 136 3.04 0.32 -11.32
C ILE A 136 2.48 0.29 -12.75
N PRO A 137 2.10 -0.86 -13.34
CA PRO A 137 1.47 -0.87 -14.66
C PRO A 137 0.18 -0.03 -14.71
N LEU A 138 -0.58 -0.02 -13.62
CA LEU A 138 -1.81 0.75 -13.50
C LEU A 138 -1.53 2.26 -13.51
N LEU A 139 -0.53 2.71 -12.75
CA LEU A 139 -0.10 4.10 -12.76
C LEU A 139 0.46 4.53 -14.10
N MET A 140 1.19 3.65 -14.79
CA MET A 140 1.71 3.95 -16.13
C MET A 140 0.57 4.25 -17.11
N ALA A 141 -0.45 3.38 -17.15
CA ALA A 141 -1.63 3.60 -17.98
C ALA A 141 -2.39 4.88 -17.59
N TRP A 142 -2.52 5.19 -16.30
CA TRP A 142 -3.22 6.40 -15.86
C TRP A 142 -2.44 7.69 -16.13
N LEU A 143 -1.10 7.66 -16.00
CA LEU A 143 -0.23 8.78 -16.35
C LEU A 143 -0.31 9.06 -17.85
N ASP A 144 -0.30 8.01 -18.69
CA ASP A 144 -0.49 8.14 -20.15
C ASP A 144 -1.87 8.72 -20.49
N SER A 145 -2.91 8.37 -19.72
CA SER A 145 -4.26 8.94 -19.85
C SER A 145 -4.43 10.33 -19.19
N GLY A 146 -3.36 10.97 -18.67
CA GLY A 146 -3.39 12.35 -18.18
C GLY A 146 -3.49 12.54 -16.67
N MET A 147 -3.26 11.50 -15.86
CA MET A 147 -3.11 11.63 -14.41
C MET A 147 -1.88 12.49 -14.06
N SER A 148 -1.99 13.35 -13.04
CA SER A 148 -0.83 14.13 -12.57
C SER A 148 0.18 13.26 -11.83
N MET A 149 1.47 13.59 -11.95
CA MET A 149 2.54 12.93 -11.19
C MET A 149 2.35 13.05 -9.67
N GLY A 150 1.77 14.16 -9.20
CA GLY A 150 1.43 14.33 -7.79
C GLY A 150 0.36 13.34 -7.31
N ALA A 151 -0.68 13.11 -8.10
CA ALA A 151 -1.70 12.12 -7.77
C ALA A 151 -1.09 10.70 -7.79
N ALA A 152 -0.23 10.40 -8.76
CA ALA A 152 0.48 9.12 -8.82
C ALA A 152 1.35 8.91 -7.57
N ALA A 153 2.10 9.93 -7.15
CA ALA A 153 2.92 9.90 -5.93
C ALA A 153 2.07 9.64 -4.67
N ALA A 154 0.91 10.29 -4.53
CA ALA A 154 0.01 10.05 -3.42
C ALA A 154 -0.49 8.60 -3.39
N PHE A 155 -0.87 8.04 -4.54
CA PHE A 155 -1.30 6.65 -4.67
C PHE A 155 -0.17 5.66 -4.38
N MET A 156 1.06 5.96 -4.80
CA MET A 156 2.26 5.16 -4.53
C MET A 156 2.59 5.07 -3.04
N ILE A 157 2.15 6.04 -2.23
CA ILE A 157 2.29 6.04 -0.78
C ILE A 157 1.15 5.27 -0.14
N THR A 158 -0.10 5.62 -0.44
CA THR A 158 -1.27 5.03 0.24
C THR A 158 -1.48 3.57 -0.12
N GLY A 159 -1.45 3.20 -1.40
CA GLY A 159 -1.71 1.84 -1.88
C GLY A 159 -0.88 0.76 -1.15
N PRO A 160 0.47 0.85 -1.13
CA PRO A 160 1.29 -0.10 -0.39
C PRO A 160 1.33 0.14 1.11
N ALA A 161 0.98 1.32 1.65
CA ALA A 161 0.93 1.53 3.10
C ALA A 161 -0.33 0.89 3.75
N THR A 162 -1.42 0.78 3.00
CA THR A 162 -2.74 0.32 3.49
C THR A 162 -3.05 -1.13 3.13
N LYS A 163 -2.02 -1.96 2.90
CA LYS A 163 -2.23 -3.39 2.62
C LYS A 163 -3.03 -4.06 3.73
N ILE A 164 -4.09 -4.80 3.40
CA ILE A 164 -4.97 -5.43 4.40
C ILE A 164 -4.17 -6.27 5.40
N THR A 165 -3.21 -7.06 4.92
CA THR A 165 -2.32 -7.88 5.77
C THR A 165 -1.43 -7.03 6.67
N ASN A 166 -0.90 -5.91 6.16
CA ASN A 166 -0.11 -4.97 6.94
C ASN A 166 -0.97 -4.23 7.97
N LEU A 167 -2.14 -3.72 7.58
CA LEU A 167 -3.09 -3.05 8.47
C LEU A 167 -3.53 -3.99 9.60
N GLY A 168 -3.74 -5.27 9.32
CA GLY A 168 -4.03 -6.28 10.33
C GLY A 168 -2.90 -6.39 11.36
N ALA A 169 -1.66 -6.57 10.91
CA ALA A 169 -0.50 -6.64 11.80
C ALA A 169 -0.29 -5.34 12.59
N VAL A 170 -0.37 -4.18 11.92
CA VAL A 170 -0.23 -2.86 12.54
C VAL A 170 -1.34 -2.61 13.57
N LYS A 171 -2.59 -3.02 13.30
CA LYS A 171 -3.69 -2.92 14.26
C LYS A 171 -3.45 -3.77 15.51
N ILE A 172 -2.87 -4.96 15.37
CA ILE A 172 -2.51 -5.82 16.51
C ILE A 172 -1.42 -5.17 17.35
N VAL A 173 -0.38 -4.61 16.71
CA VAL A 173 0.75 -3.98 17.43
C VAL A 173 0.37 -2.64 18.05
N LEU A 174 -0.38 -1.80 17.35
CA LEU A 174 -0.71 -0.44 17.78
C LEU A 174 -1.98 -0.36 18.65
N GLY A 175 -2.87 -1.35 18.53
CA GLY A 175 -4.22 -1.26 19.07
C GLY A 175 -5.12 -0.29 18.28
N ALA A 176 -6.43 -0.38 18.49
CA ALA A 176 -7.42 0.34 17.69
C ALA A 176 -7.28 1.89 17.74
N LYS A 177 -6.83 2.44 18.87
CA LYS A 177 -6.66 3.89 19.07
C LYS A 177 -5.49 4.46 18.26
N HIS A 178 -4.34 3.80 18.25
CA HIS A 178 -3.18 4.26 17.48
C HIS A 178 -3.25 3.84 16.00
N PHE A 179 -4.04 2.81 15.69
CA PHE A 179 -4.32 2.41 14.31
C PHE A 179 -5.00 3.51 13.49
N THR A 180 -6.02 4.19 14.05
CA THR A 180 -6.67 5.30 13.34
C THR A 180 -5.71 6.47 13.10
N ALA A 181 -4.86 6.78 14.08
CA ALA A 181 -3.81 7.79 13.92
C ALA A 181 -2.81 7.41 12.82
N TYR A 182 -2.44 6.13 12.70
CA TYR A 182 -1.59 5.64 11.60
C TYR A 182 -2.24 5.84 10.22
N VAL A 183 -3.52 5.50 10.07
CA VAL A 183 -4.24 5.67 8.79
C VAL A 183 -4.36 7.16 8.45
N ALA A 184 -4.74 8.01 9.41
CA ALA A 184 -4.82 9.45 9.19
C ALA A 184 -3.46 10.04 8.79
N PHE A 185 -2.40 9.67 9.50
CA PHE A 185 -1.04 10.09 9.18
C PHE A 185 -0.62 9.65 7.76
N THR A 186 -1.01 8.45 7.34
CA THR A 186 -0.75 7.93 5.99
C THR A 186 -1.41 8.77 4.91
N ILE A 187 -2.68 9.08 5.08
CA ILE A 187 -3.44 9.90 4.12
C ILE A 187 -2.87 11.31 4.07
N ILE A 188 -2.61 11.94 5.22
CA ILE A 188 -2.05 13.30 5.29
C ILE A 188 -0.68 13.35 4.63
N SER A 189 0.20 12.40 4.94
CA SER A 189 1.55 12.35 4.35
C SER A 189 1.51 12.15 2.84
N ALA A 190 0.57 11.32 2.34
CA ALA A 190 0.38 11.12 0.91
C ALA A 190 -0.13 12.38 0.20
N ILE A 191 -1.07 13.12 0.81
CA ILE A 191 -1.55 14.39 0.28
C ILE A 191 -0.42 15.41 0.21
N ILE A 192 0.35 15.57 1.31
CA ILE A 192 1.47 16.51 1.36
C ILE A 192 2.51 16.15 0.29
N ALA A 193 2.92 14.90 0.21
CA ALA A 193 3.87 14.45 -0.79
C ALA A 193 3.34 14.66 -2.22
N GLY A 194 2.07 14.32 -2.49
CA GLY A 194 1.47 14.50 -3.80
C GLY A 194 1.35 15.98 -4.21
N VAL A 195 0.98 16.86 -3.29
CA VAL A 195 0.94 18.32 -3.55
C VAL A 195 2.33 18.86 -3.81
N VAL A 196 3.33 18.48 -3.00
CA VAL A 196 4.73 18.91 -3.20
C VAL A 196 5.24 18.47 -4.56
N VAL A 197 4.98 17.22 -4.97
CA VAL A 197 5.38 16.71 -6.28
C VAL A 197 4.73 17.52 -7.41
N ASN A 198 3.45 17.84 -7.28
CA ASN A 198 2.71 18.61 -8.30
C ASN A 198 3.14 20.09 -8.39
N LEU A 199 3.85 20.60 -7.38
CA LEU A 199 4.44 21.93 -7.40
C LEU A 199 5.85 21.93 -8.00
N LEU A 200 6.56 20.80 -7.91
CA LEU A 200 7.94 20.66 -8.39
C LEU A 200 8.04 20.12 -9.82
N VAL A 201 7.02 19.40 -10.29
CA VAL A 201 6.92 18.73 -11.60
C VAL A 201 5.67 19.20 -12.31
#